data_AF-A7AMN8-F1
#
_entry.id   AF-A7AMN8-F1
#
_cell.length_a   1.000
_cell.length_b   1.000
_cell.length_c   1.000
_cell.angle_alpha   90.00
_cell.angle_beta   90.00
_cell.angle_gamma   90.00
#
_symmetry.space_group_name_H-M   'P 1'
#
loop_
_entity.id
_entity.type
_entity.pdbx_description
1 polymer ?
#
loop_
_entity_poly.entity_id
_entity_poly.type
_entity_poly.pdbx_seq_one_letter_code
_entity_poly.pdbx_strand_id
1 'polypeptide(L)'
;MALHQSLLEPPANLRQALDWITSIKKSNGTFPLAAAVFKFLIHGGKGTTKCKTGNNLELPLDEEDQEKLVVSTPGCWDSFLACIRVKKEKQTTTMGNEVFGAHFARTIEGLARYLVKITHSGLYKSTYSSQATWASDCAKDPNKCVAIFVAIARPIYATIDSIRQQCTNGTRSEWSKVDTRGDKHIGDSYVKNGFDIDQMCPQSTCRDVEKVRQSFWGDFDVIKSLIKKHSKAKPAFKAADIDEVSDEILMWSAVAAAALNI
;
A
#
# COMPACT_ATOMS: atom_id res chain seq x y z
N MET A 1 -6.60 3.96 21.90
CA MET A 1 -6.73 4.55 20.55
C MET A 1 -8.18 4.34 20.11
N ALA A 2 -8.84 5.37 19.57
CA ALA A 2 -10.21 5.23 19.09
C ALA A 2 -10.25 4.30 17.87
N LEU A 3 -11.25 3.42 17.82
CA LEU A 3 -11.45 2.48 16.72
C LEU A 3 -12.20 3.20 15.59
N HIS A 4 -11.64 3.21 14.38
CA HIS A 4 -12.32 3.74 13.19
C HIS A 4 -13.55 2.89 12.90
N GLN A 5 -14.72 3.53 12.79
CA GLN A 5 -15.99 2.83 12.56
C GLN A 5 -16.34 2.75 11.08
N SER A 6 -15.66 3.54 10.24
CA SER A 6 -15.91 3.60 8.80
C SER A 6 -14.60 3.60 8.00
N LEU A 7 -14.63 2.94 6.84
CA LEU A 7 -13.58 3.04 5.82
C LEU A 7 -13.46 4.44 5.19
N LEU A 8 -14.38 5.35 5.51
CA LEU A 8 -14.31 6.74 5.06
C LEU A 8 -13.41 7.62 5.95
N GLU A 9 -13.00 7.11 7.11
CA GLU A 9 -12.03 7.76 7.98
C GLU A 9 -10.62 7.50 7.41
N PRO A 10 -9.87 8.53 6.99
CA PRO A 10 -8.60 8.33 6.30
C PRO A 10 -7.48 7.90 7.27
N PRO A 11 -6.62 6.94 6.87
CA PRO A 11 -5.43 6.57 7.63
C PRO A 11 -4.43 7.73 7.82
N ALA A 12 -3.85 7.83 9.02
CA ALA A 12 -2.85 8.84 9.38
C ALA A 12 -1.40 8.31 9.42
N ASN A 13 -1.19 7.00 9.34
CA ASN A 13 0.12 6.35 9.37
C ASN A 13 0.07 4.97 8.68
N LEU A 14 1.23 4.30 8.55
CA LEU A 14 1.32 2.98 7.91
C LEU A 14 0.43 1.94 8.59
N ARG A 15 0.40 1.88 9.92
CA ARG A 15 -0.44 0.90 10.65
C ARG A 15 -1.90 1.02 10.23
N GLN A 16 -2.46 2.22 10.35
CA GLN A 16 -3.85 2.47 9.98
C GLN A 16 -4.10 2.19 8.50
N ALA A 17 -3.12 2.45 7.64
CA ALA A 17 -3.25 2.22 6.20
C ALA A 17 -3.28 0.72 5.85
N LEU A 18 -2.43 -0.09 6.52
CA LEU A 18 -2.45 -1.55 6.37
C LEU A 18 -3.73 -2.16 6.97
N ASP A 19 -4.24 -1.62 8.08
CA ASP A 19 -5.52 -2.02 8.66
C ASP A 19 -6.70 -1.68 7.74
N TRP A 20 -6.72 -0.49 7.13
CA TRP A 20 -7.73 -0.09 6.15
C TRP A 20 -7.75 -1.05 4.94
N ILE A 21 -6.58 -1.35 4.38
CA ILE A 21 -6.42 -2.30 3.26
C ILE A 21 -6.89 -3.70 3.64
N THR A 22 -6.55 -4.14 4.86
CA THR A 22 -6.97 -5.45 5.37
C THR A 22 -8.48 -5.50 5.59
N SER A 23 -9.11 -4.40 5.99
CA SER A 23 -10.56 -4.30 6.15
C SER A 23 -11.30 -4.36 4.81
N ILE A 24 -10.79 -3.67 3.78
CA ILE A 24 -11.26 -3.81 2.38
C ILE A 24 -11.18 -5.28 1.94
N LYS A 25 -10.04 -5.94 2.15
CA LYS A 25 -9.83 -7.34 1.78
C LYS A 25 -10.82 -8.27 2.49
N LYS A 26 -10.94 -8.15 3.81
CA LYS A 26 -11.82 -9.00 4.65
C LYS A 26 -13.30 -8.83 4.28
N SER A 27 -13.69 -7.69 3.74
CA SER A 27 -15.06 -7.39 3.31
C SER A 27 -15.31 -7.63 1.81
N ASN A 28 -14.44 -8.38 1.14
CA ASN A 28 -14.53 -8.66 -0.31
C ASN A 28 -14.54 -7.41 -1.20
N GLY A 29 -14.02 -6.28 -0.70
CA GLY A 29 -13.98 -5.00 -1.41
C GLY A 29 -12.82 -4.86 -2.40
N THR A 30 -11.91 -5.85 -2.48
CA THR A 30 -10.69 -5.75 -3.30
C THR A 30 -10.97 -5.51 -4.78
N PHE A 31 -11.77 -6.35 -5.43
CA PHE A 31 -12.10 -6.19 -6.86
C PHE A 31 -13.03 -5.00 -7.13
N PRO A 32 -14.08 -4.75 -6.32
CA PRO A 32 -14.87 -3.52 -6.44
C PRO A 32 -14.02 -2.24 -6.35
N LEU A 33 -13.09 -2.16 -5.39
CA LEU A 33 -12.17 -1.04 -5.27
C LEU A 33 -11.25 -0.96 -6.49
N ALA A 34 -10.70 -2.08 -6.98
CA ALA A 34 -9.86 -2.10 -8.16
C ALA A 34 -10.57 -1.53 -9.39
N ALA A 35 -11.80 -1.97 -9.65
CA ALA A 35 -12.61 -1.46 -10.76
C ALA A 35 -12.88 0.06 -10.63
N ALA A 36 -13.21 0.52 -9.42
CA ALA A 36 -13.44 1.95 -9.15
C ALA A 36 -12.16 2.79 -9.32
N VAL A 37 -11.01 2.30 -8.84
CA VAL A 37 -9.70 2.95 -9.03
C VAL A 37 -9.35 2.99 -10.53
N PHE A 38 -9.55 1.89 -11.25
CA PHE A 38 -9.30 1.86 -12.69
C PHE A 38 -10.15 2.90 -13.43
N LYS A 39 -11.47 2.95 -13.15
CA LYS A 39 -12.39 3.96 -13.71
C LYS A 39 -11.93 5.38 -13.37
N PHE A 40 -11.46 5.63 -12.15
CA PHE A 40 -10.92 6.93 -11.73
C PHE A 40 -9.64 7.33 -12.52
N LEU A 41 -8.72 6.38 -12.72
CA LEU A 41 -7.45 6.64 -13.41
C LEU A 41 -7.62 6.87 -14.91
N ILE A 42 -8.53 6.15 -15.58
CA ILE A 42 -8.77 6.34 -17.03
C ILE A 42 -9.50 7.66 -17.32
N HIS A 43 -10.41 8.11 -16.47
CA HIS A 43 -11.16 9.37 -16.64
C HIS A 43 -10.41 10.60 -16.09
N GLY A 44 -9.13 10.43 -15.71
CA GLY A 44 -8.24 11.51 -15.28
C GLY A 44 -8.66 12.19 -13.98
N GLY A 45 -9.39 11.49 -13.10
CA GLY A 45 -9.87 12.06 -11.85
C GLY A 45 -10.66 13.35 -12.04
N LYS A 46 -11.55 13.44 -13.04
CA LYS A 46 -12.61 14.47 -13.10
C LYS A 46 -13.68 14.25 -12.01
N GLY A 47 -13.24 13.92 -10.80
CA GLY A 47 -14.04 14.03 -9.58
C GLY A 47 -13.92 15.47 -9.11
N THR A 48 -15.05 16.17 -9.08
CA THR A 48 -15.24 17.52 -8.58
C THR A 48 -14.47 17.75 -7.27
N THR A 49 -13.27 18.35 -7.37
CA THR A 49 -12.60 18.91 -6.20
C THR A 49 -13.34 20.17 -5.77
N LYS A 50 -14.29 19.99 -4.85
CA LYS A 50 -14.39 20.86 -3.67
C LYS A 50 -14.70 19.98 -2.47
N CYS A 51 -13.68 19.66 -1.68
CA CYS A 51 -13.89 19.39 -0.27
C CYS A 51 -14.42 20.69 0.37
N LYS A 52 -15.75 20.79 0.47
CA LYS A 52 -16.45 21.48 1.54
C LYS A 52 -17.71 20.68 1.84
N THR A 53 -17.90 20.36 3.11
CA THR A 53 -19.12 19.79 3.69
C THR A 53 -20.34 20.61 3.23
N GLY A 54 -21.41 19.94 2.77
CA GLY A 54 -22.70 20.58 2.55
C GLY A 54 -23.42 20.16 1.27
N ASN A 55 -24.47 19.35 1.47
CA ASN A 55 -25.69 19.13 0.68
C ASN A 55 -25.60 18.52 -0.72
N ASN A 56 -26.23 17.34 -0.79
CA ASN A 56 -26.84 16.59 -1.89
C ASN A 56 -26.63 17.13 -3.32
N LEU A 57 -26.05 16.28 -4.16
CA LEU A 57 -26.29 16.32 -5.60
C LEU A 57 -26.25 14.89 -6.14
N GLU A 58 -27.41 14.38 -6.56
CA GLU A 58 -27.54 13.15 -7.31
C GLU A 58 -26.89 13.31 -8.69
N LEU A 59 -26.19 12.28 -9.14
CA LEU A 59 -25.75 12.14 -10.53
C LEU A 59 -26.53 10.98 -11.16
N PRO A 60 -27.14 11.18 -12.34
CA PRO A 60 -27.84 10.12 -13.05
C PRO A 60 -26.82 9.14 -13.62
N LEU A 61 -27.12 7.85 -13.49
CA LEU A 61 -26.41 6.77 -14.14
C LEU A 61 -27.08 6.55 -15.50
N ASP A 62 -26.37 6.78 -16.60
CA ASP A 62 -26.87 6.45 -17.93
C ASP A 62 -26.77 4.93 -18.17
N GLU A 63 -27.82 4.34 -18.76
CA GLU A 63 -28.10 2.90 -18.87
C GLU A 63 -27.14 2.11 -19.81
N GLU A 64 -26.14 2.75 -20.41
CA GLU A 64 -25.32 2.14 -21.46
C GLU A 64 -24.14 1.26 -20.94
N ASP A 65 -23.83 1.32 -19.64
CA ASP A 65 -22.71 0.59 -19.02
C ASP A 65 -23.07 -0.85 -18.56
N GLN A 66 -24.31 -1.31 -18.69
CA GLN A 66 -24.74 -2.61 -18.15
C GLN A 66 -24.38 -3.85 -19.01
N GLU A 67 -23.94 -3.71 -20.27
CA GLU A 67 -23.93 -4.86 -21.20
C GLU A 67 -22.56 -5.51 -21.51
N LYS A 68 -21.48 -5.25 -20.77
CA LYS A 68 -20.15 -5.86 -21.07
C LYS A 68 -19.45 -6.57 -19.92
N LEU A 69 -20.22 -7.28 -19.09
CA LEU A 69 -19.70 -8.26 -18.13
C LEU A 69 -20.11 -9.68 -18.54
N VAL A 70 -19.48 -10.21 -19.59
CA VAL A 70 -19.52 -11.65 -19.86
C VAL A 70 -18.12 -12.22 -19.65
N VAL A 71 -17.97 -12.91 -18.53
CA VAL A 71 -16.83 -13.76 -18.17
C VAL A 71 -16.77 -14.95 -19.13
N SER A 72 -15.61 -15.22 -19.73
CA SER A 72 -15.35 -16.48 -20.42
C SER A 72 -13.86 -16.87 -20.42
N THR A 73 -13.60 -17.92 -19.64
CA THR A 73 -12.55 -18.97 -19.60
C THR A 73 -11.35 -19.05 -20.60
N PRO A 74 -10.28 -19.81 -20.22
CA PRO A 74 -8.89 -19.56 -20.58
C PRO A 74 -8.37 -20.39 -21.77
N GLY A 75 -7.50 -19.78 -22.57
CA GLY A 75 -6.66 -20.52 -23.50
C GLY A 75 -6.13 -19.68 -24.66
N CYS A 76 -5.15 -18.79 -24.42
CA CYS A 76 -4.16 -18.38 -25.43
C CYS A 76 -3.10 -17.45 -24.81
N TRP A 77 -2.40 -17.90 -23.77
CA TRP A 77 -1.46 -17.05 -23.04
C TRP A 77 -0.17 -16.73 -23.83
N ASP A 78 0.19 -17.54 -24.84
CA ASP A 78 1.48 -17.40 -25.52
C ASP A 78 1.46 -16.44 -26.73
N SER A 79 0.30 -16.20 -27.35
CA SER A 79 0.18 -15.16 -28.39
C SER A 79 0.14 -13.73 -27.84
N PHE A 80 -0.17 -13.56 -26.55
CA PHE A 80 -0.31 -12.24 -25.93
C PHE A 80 1.04 -11.54 -25.69
N LEU A 81 2.10 -12.29 -25.39
CA LEU A 81 3.45 -11.75 -25.17
C LEU A 81 4.13 -11.27 -26.47
N ALA A 82 3.67 -11.75 -27.64
CA ALA A 82 4.25 -11.41 -28.94
C ALA A 82 3.80 -10.04 -29.49
N CYS A 83 2.71 -9.45 -28.97
CA CYS A 83 2.15 -8.19 -29.51
C CYS A 83 2.75 -6.90 -28.92
N ILE A 84 3.73 -6.98 -28.01
CA ILE A 84 4.28 -5.79 -27.34
C ILE A 84 5.38 -5.13 -28.20
N ARG A 85 4.98 -4.60 -29.35
CA ARG A 85 5.74 -3.57 -30.07
C ARG A 85 4.72 -2.58 -30.61
N VAL A 86 4.61 -1.38 -30.00
CA VAL A 86 4.24 -0.10 -30.65
C VAL A 86 4.11 1.06 -29.64
N LYS A 87 4.36 2.24 -30.21
CA LYS A 87 4.65 3.58 -29.71
C LYS A 87 3.49 4.32 -29.00
N LYS A 88 3.91 5.24 -28.10
CA LYS A 88 3.31 6.43 -27.44
C LYS A 88 1.77 6.62 -27.40
N GLU A 89 1.31 7.07 -26.22
CA GLU A 89 -0.05 7.47 -25.76
C GLU A 89 -0.92 6.38 -25.07
N LYS A 90 -0.66 5.08 -25.30
CA LYS A 90 -1.32 3.95 -24.63
C LYS A 90 -0.55 3.43 -23.41
N GLN A 91 -0.92 3.81 -22.18
CA GLN A 91 -0.38 3.12 -20.98
C GLN A 91 -1.46 2.74 -19.96
N THR A 92 -2.59 3.46 -19.86
CA THR A 92 -3.77 2.99 -19.11
C THR A 92 -4.70 2.16 -19.98
N THR A 93 -4.78 2.44 -21.29
CA THR A 93 -5.56 1.64 -22.25
C THR A 93 -4.90 0.32 -22.65
N THR A 94 -3.62 0.11 -22.35
CA THR A 94 -2.89 -1.15 -22.63
C THR A 94 -3.01 -2.18 -21.51
N MET A 95 -3.23 -1.72 -20.27
CA MET A 95 -3.50 -2.58 -19.13
C MET A 95 -5.02 -2.68 -18.95
N GLY A 96 -5.62 -3.74 -19.52
CA GLY A 96 -7.06 -3.96 -19.37
C GLY A 96 -7.49 -4.02 -17.90
N ASN A 97 -8.78 -3.75 -17.63
CA ASN A 97 -9.34 -3.76 -16.27
C ASN A 97 -9.02 -5.05 -15.50
N GLU A 98 -9.04 -6.20 -16.18
CA GLU A 98 -8.69 -7.49 -15.58
C GLU A 98 -7.23 -7.57 -15.14
N VAL A 99 -6.30 -7.11 -15.98
CA VAL A 99 -4.86 -7.09 -15.68
C VAL A 99 -4.58 -6.12 -14.53
N PHE A 100 -5.21 -4.93 -14.55
CA PHE A 100 -5.14 -3.99 -13.45
C PHE A 100 -5.69 -4.60 -12.16
N GLY A 101 -6.85 -5.24 -12.22
CA GLY A 101 -7.49 -5.92 -11.10
C GLY A 101 -6.62 -7.02 -10.50
N ALA A 102 -5.90 -7.77 -11.33
CA ALA A 102 -4.96 -8.79 -10.86
C ALA A 102 -3.76 -8.18 -10.12
N HIS A 103 -3.12 -7.14 -10.67
CA HIS A 103 -2.05 -6.41 -9.97
C HIS A 103 -2.55 -5.81 -8.65
N PHE A 104 -3.76 -5.24 -8.67
CA PHE A 104 -4.41 -4.67 -7.50
C PHE A 104 -4.65 -5.71 -6.41
N ALA A 105 -5.24 -6.85 -6.77
CA ALA A 105 -5.51 -7.94 -5.84
C ALA A 105 -4.22 -8.50 -5.23
N ARG A 106 -3.17 -8.72 -6.03
CA ARG A 106 -1.86 -9.18 -5.53
C ARG A 106 -1.22 -8.17 -4.59
N THR A 107 -1.37 -6.87 -4.86
CA THR A 107 -0.88 -5.80 -3.98
C THR A 107 -1.62 -5.79 -2.65
N ILE A 108 -2.95 -5.83 -2.65
CA ILE A 108 -3.77 -5.85 -1.43
C ILE A 108 -3.50 -7.10 -0.60
N GLU A 109 -3.41 -8.27 -1.24
CA GLU A 109 -3.06 -9.54 -0.60
C GLU A 109 -1.63 -9.50 -0.03
N GLY A 110 -0.68 -8.94 -0.78
CA GLY A 110 0.71 -8.79 -0.35
C GLY A 110 0.85 -7.88 0.87
N LEU A 111 0.15 -6.74 0.88
CA LEU A 111 0.12 -5.81 2.01
C LEU A 111 -0.54 -6.42 3.25
N ALA A 112 -1.60 -7.21 3.09
CA ALA A 112 -2.22 -7.95 4.19
C ALA A 112 -1.26 -9.02 4.76
N ARG A 113 -0.56 -9.76 3.90
CA ARG A 113 0.46 -10.73 4.32
C ARG A 113 1.67 -10.06 4.98
N TYR A 114 2.06 -8.89 4.49
CA TYR A 114 3.10 -8.08 5.11
C TYR A 114 2.72 -7.72 6.55
N LEU A 115 1.50 -7.24 6.77
CA LEU A 115 0.99 -6.93 8.11
C LEU A 115 1.02 -8.15 9.04
N VAL A 116 0.53 -9.30 8.58
CA VAL A 116 0.58 -10.56 9.34
C VAL A 116 2.01 -10.95 9.67
N LYS A 117 2.97 -10.68 8.77
CA LYS A 117 4.36 -11.05 8.99
C LYS A 117 5.02 -10.22 10.08
N ILE A 118 4.71 -8.93 10.16
CA ILE A 118 5.31 -8.00 11.14
C ILE A 118 4.61 -8.00 12.49
N THR A 119 3.43 -8.61 12.62
CA THR A 119 2.60 -8.58 13.84
C THR A 119 2.38 -9.95 14.46
N HIS A 120 2.20 -9.99 15.78
CA HIS A 120 1.82 -11.20 16.51
C HIS A 120 0.29 -11.38 16.43
N SER A 121 -0.18 -12.38 15.68
CA SER A 121 -1.60 -12.58 15.36
C SER A 121 -2.53 -12.64 16.58
N GLY A 122 -2.05 -13.17 17.72
CA GLY A 122 -2.83 -13.23 18.96
C GLY A 122 -2.92 -11.93 19.75
N LEU A 123 -2.06 -10.94 19.47
CA LEU A 123 -1.97 -9.68 20.22
C LEU A 123 -2.35 -8.47 19.38
N TYR A 124 -2.23 -8.57 18.06
CA TYR A 124 -2.49 -7.48 17.16
C TYR A 124 -3.96 -7.07 17.13
N LYS A 125 -4.21 -5.78 17.39
CA LYS A 125 -5.54 -5.18 17.32
C LYS A 125 -5.58 -4.16 16.18
N SER A 126 -6.46 -4.43 15.22
CA SER A 126 -6.71 -3.54 14.08
C SER A 126 -7.28 -2.20 14.56
N THR A 127 -6.91 -1.12 13.89
CA THR A 127 -7.47 0.21 14.16
C THR A 127 -8.84 0.43 13.52
N TYR A 128 -9.32 -0.50 12.69
CA TYR A 128 -10.65 -0.44 12.08
C TYR A 128 -11.57 -1.50 12.70
N SER A 129 -12.81 -1.11 12.97
CA SER A 129 -13.81 -2.02 13.50
C SER A 129 -14.26 -3.04 12.46
N SER A 130 -14.87 -4.13 12.91
CA SER A 130 -15.51 -5.08 11.99
C SER A 130 -16.72 -4.50 11.25
N GLN A 131 -17.18 -3.30 11.61
CA GLN A 131 -18.27 -2.58 10.94
C GLN A 131 -17.76 -1.72 9.77
N ALA A 132 -16.46 -1.42 9.73
CA ALA A 132 -15.82 -0.70 8.64
C ALA A 132 -15.61 -1.65 7.45
N THR A 133 -16.56 -1.68 6.52
CA THR A 133 -16.60 -2.65 5.42
C THR A 133 -16.89 -1.99 4.09
N TRP A 134 -16.48 -2.62 2.98
CA TRP A 134 -16.82 -2.12 1.66
C TRP A 134 -18.33 -1.92 1.49
N ALA A 135 -19.14 -2.91 1.91
CA ALA A 135 -20.59 -2.88 1.72
C ALA A 135 -21.26 -1.76 2.53
N SER A 136 -20.82 -1.51 3.76
CA SER A 136 -21.40 -0.45 4.61
C SER A 136 -20.94 0.94 4.18
N ASP A 137 -19.66 1.10 3.82
CA ASP A 137 -19.02 2.41 3.69
C ASP A 137 -18.79 2.84 2.24
N CYS A 138 -18.23 1.95 1.42
CA CYS A 138 -17.71 2.30 0.09
C CYS A 138 -18.73 2.05 -1.03
N ALA A 139 -19.59 1.03 -0.92
CA ALA A 139 -20.45 0.58 -2.02
C ALA A 139 -21.42 1.67 -2.51
N LYS A 140 -21.91 2.51 -1.58
CA LYS A 140 -22.81 3.63 -1.89
C LYS A 140 -22.13 4.76 -2.66
N ASP A 141 -20.84 4.98 -2.39
CA ASP A 141 -20.05 6.04 -3.02
C ASP A 141 -18.59 5.58 -3.15
N PRO A 142 -18.28 4.74 -4.16
CA PRO A 142 -16.95 4.15 -4.32
C PRO A 142 -15.84 5.19 -4.47
N ASN A 143 -16.17 6.38 -4.98
CA ASN A 143 -15.21 7.45 -5.22
C ASN A 143 -14.55 7.96 -3.92
N LYS A 144 -15.25 7.90 -2.79
CA LYS A 144 -14.65 8.26 -1.49
C LYS A 144 -13.54 7.29 -1.09
N CYS A 145 -13.77 5.99 -1.21
CA CYS A 145 -12.76 4.97 -0.90
C CYS A 145 -11.63 4.95 -1.95
N VAL A 146 -11.93 5.26 -3.22
CA VAL A 146 -10.89 5.51 -4.24
C VAL A 146 -10.00 6.68 -3.84
N ALA A 147 -10.58 7.81 -3.42
CA ALA A 147 -9.81 8.98 -3.00
C ALA A 147 -8.87 8.65 -1.83
N ILE A 148 -9.35 7.87 -0.85
CA ILE A 148 -8.54 7.39 0.27
C ILE A 148 -7.41 6.48 -0.22
N PHE A 149 -7.71 5.45 -1.03
CA PHE A 149 -6.70 4.53 -1.54
C PHE A 149 -5.59 5.26 -2.31
N VAL A 150 -5.98 6.16 -3.22
CA VAL A 150 -5.06 6.95 -4.04
C VAL A 150 -4.19 7.88 -3.18
N ALA A 151 -4.72 8.39 -2.06
CA ALA A 151 -3.99 9.22 -1.11
C ALA A 151 -2.99 8.43 -0.24
N ILE A 152 -3.28 7.16 0.09
CA ILE A 152 -2.41 6.33 0.94
C ILE A 152 -1.39 5.49 0.15
N ALA A 153 -1.65 5.17 -1.13
CA ALA A 153 -0.80 4.26 -1.92
C ALA A 153 0.67 4.69 -1.98
N ARG A 154 0.94 5.98 -2.25
CA ARG A 154 2.32 6.49 -2.32
C ARG A 154 3.02 6.49 -0.94
N PRO A 155 2.40 7.00 0.14
CA PRO A 155 2.97 6.89 1.48
C PRO A 155 3.28 5.47 1.94
N ILE A 156 2.38 4.49 1.68
CA ILE A 156 2.64 3.09 2.01
C ILE A 156 3.89 2.58 1.28
N TYR A 157 3.96 2.82 -0.04
CA TYR A 157 5.12 2.40 -0.83
C TYR A 157 6.42 3.00 -0.30
N ALA A 158 6.44 4.32 -0.06
CA ALA A 158 7.63 5.02 0.43
C ALA A 158 8.06 4.52 1.82
N THR A 159 7.11 4.31 2.74
CA THR A 159 7.41 3.86 4.09
C THR A 159 7.99 2.44 4.10
N ILE A 160 7.39 1.51 3.34
CA ILE A 160 7.90 0.14 3.26
C ILE A 160 9.28 0.08 2.59
N ASP A 161 9.53 0.92 1.56
CA ASP A 161 10.86 0.99 0.95
C ASP A 161 11.91 1.55 1.91
N SER A 162 11.55 2.56 2.70
CA SER A 162 12.46 3.14 3.69
C SER A 162 12.82 2.13 4.79
N ILE A 163 11.84 1.33 5.26
CA ILE A 163 12.10 0.21 6.17
C ILE A 163 13.02 -0.84 5.53
N ARG A 164 12.81 -1.16 4.24
CA ARG A 164 13.70 -2.09 3.50
C ARG A 164 15.14 -1.59 3.46
N GLN A 165 15.38 -0.29 3.29
CA GLN A 165 16.74 0.26 3.24
C GLN A 165 17.51 0.07 4.55
N GLN A 166 16.83 0.12 5.70
CA GLN A 166 17.44 -0.24 6.99
C GLN A 166 17.82 -1.71 7.07
N CYS A 167 17.06 -2.59 6.41
CA CYS A 167 17.37 -4.00 6.32
C CYS A 167 18.60 -4.31 5.45
N THR A 168 18.97 -3.43 4.50
CA THR A 168 20.14 -3.63 3.63
C THR A 168 21.44 -3.05 4.20
N ASN A 169 21.36 -2.01 5.05
CA ASN A 169 22.52 -1.23 5.49
C ASN A 169 23.28 -1.82 6.71
N GLY A 170 23.09 -3.11 7.05
CA GLY A 170 24.04 -3.83 7.92
C GLY A 170 23.49 -4.53 9.16
N THR A 171 22.34 -5.22 9.10
CA THR A 171 21.82 -5.96 10.25
C THR A 171 22.16 -7.46 10.20
N ARG A 172 23.24 -7.84 10.91
CA ARG A 172 23.48 -9.23 11.35
C ARG A 172 22.45 -9.58 12.45
N SER A 173 21.65 -10.60 12.18
CA SER A 173 20.64 -11.33 13.00
C SER A 173 19.77 -10.56 14.00
N GLU A 174 20.31 -9.87 15.01
CA GLU A 174 19.50 -9.36 16.15
C GLU A 174 18.78 -8.03 15.82
N TRP A 175 19.49 -7.07 15.22
CA TRP A 175 18.96 -5.77 14.76
C TRP A 175 17.91 -5.88 13.64
N SER A 176 17.79 -7.09 13.07
CA SER A 176 16.87 -7.39 12.00
C SER A 176 15.47 -7.77 12.50
N LYS A 177 15.28 -7.97 13.81
CA LYS A 177 13.99 -8.37 14.38
C LYS A 177 13.03 -7.20 14.45
N VAL A 178 11.76 -7.45 14.12
CA VAL A 178 10.71 -6.42 14.06
C VAL A 178 10.23 -5.96 15.43
N ASP A 179 10.49 -6.70 16.51
CA ASP A 179 10.02 -6.43 17.88
C ASP A 179 11.07 -5.78 18.80
N THR A 180 12.21 -5.38 18.23
CA THR A 180 13.34 -4.83 19.01
C THR A 180 13.38 -3.30 18.96
N ARG A 181 13.88 -2.68 20.04
CA ARG A 181 14.06 -1.22 20.18
C ARG A 181 15.54 -0.86 20.33
N GLY A 182 15.93 0.34 19.91
CA GLY A 182 17.26 0.92 20.06
C GLY A 182 17.81 1.51 18.76
N ASP A 183 18.97 2.17 18.84
CA ASP A 183 19.60 2.78 17.66
C ASP A 183 19.77 1.76 16.52
N LYS A 184 19.15 2.06 15.36
CA LYS A 184 19.16 1.24 14.13
C LYS A 184 18.35 -0.07 14.17
N HIS A 185 17.45 -0.24 15.13
CA HIS A 185 16.48 -1.34 15.10
C HIS A 185 15.29 -1.02 14.21
N ILE A 186 14.90 -1.97 13.35
CA ILE A 186 13.76 -1.79 12.45
C ILE A 186 12.42 -1.68 13.20
N GLY A 187 12.33 -2.20 14.44
CA GLY A 187 11.14 -2.11 15.28
C GLY A 187 10.74 -0.68 15.59
N ASP A 188 11.72 0.19 15.85
CA ASP A 188 11.47 1.62 16.08
C ASP A 188 10.89 2.31 14.85
N SER A 189 11.20 1.84 13.65
CA SER A 189 10.59 2.34 12.41
C SER A 189 9.12 1.99 12.31
N TYR A 190 8.70 0.81 12.78
CA TYR A 190 7.29 0.47 12.87
C TYR A 190 6.60 1.28 13.97
N VAL A 191 7.24 1.48 15.12
CA VAL A 191 6.71 2.34 16.20
C VAL A 191 6.49 3.78 15.73
N LYS A 192 7.47 4.38 15.03
CA LYS A 192 7.33 5.70 14.36
C LYS A 192 6.14 5.74 13.39
N ASN A 193 5.75 4.58 12.86
CA ASN A 193 4.65 4.40 11.92
C ASN A 193 3.33 3.90 12.57
N GLY A 194 3.20 4.07 13.89
CA GLY A 194 1.97 3.84 14.65
C GLY A 194 1.79 2.42 15.19
N PHE A 195 2.75 1.53 14.96
CA PHE A 195 2.73 0.19 15.55
C PHE A 195 3.04 0.23 17.05
N ASP A 196 2.47 -0.75 17.74
CA ASP A 196 2.77 -1.02 19.13
C ASP A 196 3.78 -2.18 19.16
N ILE A 197 4.95 -1.96 19.77
CA ILE A 197 6.05 -2.93 19.77
C ILE A 197 5.59 -4.26 20.39
N ASP A 198 4.72 -4.21 21.39
CA ASP A 198 4.24 -5.38 22.13
C ASP A 198 3.30 -6.25 21.27
N GLN A 199 2.82 -5.71 20.14
CA GLN A 199 1.98 -6.41 19.16
C GLN A 199 2.80 -6.91 17.96
N MET A 200 4.11 -6.70 17.94
CA MET A 200 4.98 -7.11 16.85
C MET A 200 5.42 -8.57 16.96
N CYS A 201 5.77 -9.19 15.84
CA CYS A 201 6.11 -10.61 15.80
C CYS A 201 7.57 -10.85 16.27
N PRO A 202 7.81 -11.51 17.41
CA PRO A 202 9.17 -11.66 17.96
C PRO A 202 10.10 -12.55 17.13
N GLN A 203 9.53 -13.33 16.22
CA GLN A 203 10.28 -14.23 15.34
C GLN A 203 10.49 -13.64 13.94
N SER A 204 9.86 -12.51 13.61
CA SER A 204 9.97 -11.94 12.27
C SER A 204 11.21 -11.07 12.14
N THR A 205 11.97 -11.30 11.08
CA THR A 205 13.21 -10.59 10.76
C THR A 205 13.09 -9.72 9.49
N CYS A 206 14.13 -8.95 9.16
CA CYS A 206 14.25 -8.28 7.86
C CYS A 206 14.13 -9.25 6.69
N ARG A 207 14.76 -10.43 6.77
CA ARG A 207 14.72 -11.43 5.69
C ARG A 207 13.31 -11.90 5.41
N ASP A 208 12.59 -12.16 6.48
CA ASP A 208 11.19 -12.56 6.50
C ASP A 208 10.26 -11.53 5.86
N VAL A 209 10.41 -10.28 6.28
CA VAL A 209 9.65 -9.14 5.78
C VAL A 209 9.97 -8.86 4.31
N GLU A 210 11.25 -8.92 3.95
CA GLU A 210 11.72 -8.70 2.59
C GLU A 210 11.19 -9.77 1.63
N LYS A 211 11.16 -11.04 2.06
CA LYS A 211 10.59 -12.13 1.25
C LYS A 211 9.12 -11.88 0.93
N VAL A 212 8.34 -11.38 1.89
CA VAL A 212 6.93 -11.02 1.66
C VAL A 212 6.84 -9.78 0.77
N ARG A 213 7.64 -8.74 1.02
CA ARG A 213 7.66 -7.52 0.21
C ARG A 213 7.92 -7.84 -1.26
N GLN A 214 8.95 -8.63 -1.56
CA GLN A 214 9.33 -9.03 -2.92
C GLN A 214 8.19 -9.72 -3.68
N SER A 215 7.30 -10.44 -2.99
CA SER A 215 6.23 -11.20 -3.65
C SER A 215 5.13 -10.33 -4.28
N PHE A 216 5.03 -9.04 -3.93
CA PHE A 216 4.01 -8.13 -4.45
C PHE A 216 4.56 -6.77 -4.90
N TRP A 217 5.85 -6.50 -4.70
CA TRP A 217 6.41 -5.16 -4.92
C TRP A 217 6.30 -4.69 -6.37
N GLY A 218 6.49 -5.60 -7.33
CA GLY A 218 6.34 -5.28 -8.75
C GLY A 218 4.90 -4.88 -9.10
N ASP A 219 3.90 -5.60 -8.57
CA ASP A 219 2.49 -5.24 -8.74
C ASP A 219 2.19 -3.87 -8.11
N PHE A 220 2.74 -3.60 -6.93
CA PHE A 220 2.52 -2.33 -6.24
C PHE A 220 3.18 -1.16 -6.97
N ASP A 221 4.39 -1.36 -7.52
CA ASP A 221 5.09 -0.34 -8.29
C ASP A 221 4.30 0.08 -9.54
N VAL A 222 3.67 -0.88 -10.22
CA VAL A 222 2.74 -0.63 -11.33
C VAL A 222 1.60 0.28 -10.88
N ILE A 223 0.88 -0.10 -9.81
CA ILE A 223 -0.27 0.67 -9.30
C ILE A 223 0.16 2.08 -8.87
N LYS A 224 1.23 2.19 -8.10
CA LYS A 224 1.80 3.45 -7.63
C LYS A 224 2.17 4.36 -8.81
N SER A 225 2.77 3.80 -9.85
CA SER A 225 3.18 4.54 -11.05
C SER A 225 1.98 5.05 -11.85
N LEU A 226 0.93 4.23 -12.00
CA LEU A 226 -0.32 4.64 -12.63
C LEU A 226 -1.00 5.76 -11.83
N ILE A 227 -1.08 5.63 -10.50
CA ILE A 227 -1.61 6.67 -9.61
C ILE A 227 -0.81 7.96 -9.76
N LYS A 228 0.53 7.90 -9.71
CA LYS A 228 1.40 9.08 -9.86
C LYS A 228 1.17 9.80 -11.20
N LYS A 229 0.94 9.04 -12.27
CA LYS A 229 0.77 9.58 -13.61
C LYS A 229 -0.62 10.17 -13.85
N HIS A 230 -1.66 9.56 -13.28
CA HIS A 230 -3.06 9.86 -13.61
C HIS A 230 -3.84 10.54 -12.47
N SER A 231 -3.25 10.74 -11.29
CA SER A 231 -3.88 11.41 -10.15
C SER A 231 -3.05 12.58 -9.61
N LYS A 232 -3.75 13.62 -9.16
CA LYS A 232 -3.18 14.77 -8.42
C LYS A 232 -3.49 14.74 -6.92
N ALA A 233 -4.02 13.64 -6.40
CA ALA A 233 -4.40 13.54 -4.99
C ALA A 233 -3.19 13.81 -4.07
N LYS A 234 -3.42 14.58 -3.01
CA LYS A 234 -2.40 14.82 -1.98
C LYS A 234 -2.16 13.54 -1.16
N PRO A 235 -0.91 13.24 -0.76
CA PRO A 235 -0.63 12.13 0.14
C PRO A 235 -1.38 12.28 1.47
N ALA A 236 -1.91 11.18 1.99
CA ALA A 236 -2.65 11.17 3.27
C ALA A 236 -1.73 11.36 4.49
N PHE A 237 -0.50 10.85 4.42
CA PHE A 237 0.53 11.00 5.45
C PHE A 237 1.91 11.08 4.82
N LYS A 238 2.88 11.61 5.57
CA LYS A 238 4.29 11.58 5.16
C LYS A 238 4.88 10.22 5.53
N ALA A 239 5.78 9.68 4.71
CA ALA A 239 6.63 8.60 5.18
C ALA A 239 7.39 9.10 6.40
N ALA A 240 7.53 8.27 7.44
CA ALA A 240 8.38 8.63 8.56
C ALA A 240 9.80 8.87 8.02
N ASP A 241 10.36 10.03 8.33
CA ASP A 241 11.78 10.28 8.08
C ASP A 241 12.56 9.28 8.92
N ILE A 242 13.21 8.36 8.23
CA ILE A 242 14.21 7.50 8.83
C ILE A 242 15.46 8.36 8.76
N ASP A 243 15.95 8.75 9.93
CA ASP A 243 17.29 9.33 10.06
C ASP A 243 18.20 8.39 9.27
N GLU A 244 18.62 8.81 8.07
CA GLU A 244 19.78 8.24 7.43
C GLU A 244 20.80 8.27 8.54
N VAL A 245 21.21 7.08 9.01
CA VAL A 245 22.32 6.95 9.95
C VAL A 245 23.36 7.88 9.40
N SER A 246 23.55 9.01 10.08
CA SER A 246 24.37 10.09 9.58
C SER A 246 25.68 9.47 9.13
N ASP A 247 26.14 9.82 7.93
CA ASP A 247 27.41 9.35 7.38
C ASP A 247 28.58 9.46 8.37
N GLU A 248 28.42 10.20 9.47
CA GLU A 248 29.24 10.13 10.66
C GLU A 248 29.49 8.71 11.20
N ILE A 249 28.51 7.80 11.33
CA ILE A 249 28.82 6.48 11.93
C ILE A 249 29.70 5.62 10.99
N LEU A 250 29.55 5.78 9.67
CA LEU A 250 30.45 5.18 8.69
C LEU A 250 31.85 5.83 8.74
N MET A 251 31.91 7.16 8.85
CA MET A 251 33.16 7.91 9.05
C MET A 251 33.94 7.47 10.28
N TRP A 252 33.28 7.31 11.45
CA TRP A 252 33.96 6.90 12.67
C TRP A 252 34.42 5.43 12.64
N SER A 253 33.70 4.54 11.95
CA SER A 253 34.16 3.15 11.74
C SER A 253 35.37 3.05 10.80
N ALA A 254 35.48 3.93 9.81
CA ALA A 254 36.64 4.02 8.92
C ALA A 254 37.85 4.66 9.61
N VAL A 255 37.63 5.67 10.47
CA VAL A 255 38.70 6.32 11.26
C VAL A 255 39.24 5.37 12.34
N ALA A 256 38.38 4.59 13.01
CA ALA A 256 38.83 3.59 13.98
C ALA A 256 39.62 2.44 13.33
N ALA A 257 39.25 2.02 12.13
CA ALA A 257 40.01 1.02 11.37
C ALA A 257 41.36 1.55 10.84
N ALA A 258 41.46 2.84 10.54
CA ALA A 258 42.70 3.50 10.17
C ALA A 258 43.64 3.75 11.37
N ALA A 259 43.08 4.00 12.56
CA ALA A 259 43.84 4.24 13.79
C ALA A 259 44.39 2.96 14.45
N LEU A 260 43.90 1.78 14.06
CA LEU A 260 44.41 0.47 14.53
C LEU A 260 45.45 -0.17 13.59
N ASN A 261 45.82 0.53 12.50
CA ASN A 261 46.84 0.12 11.54
C ASN A 261 48.08 1.05 11.57
N ILE A 262 48.38 1.66 12.72
CA ILE A 262 49.64 2.37 13.02
C ILE A 262 50.30 1.74 14.24
#